data_AF-A0A831WQM8-F1
#
_entry.id   AF-A0A831WQM8-F1
#
_cell.length_a   1.000
_cell.length_b   1.000
_cell.length_c   1.000
_cell.angle_alpha   90.00
_cell.angle_beta   90.00
_cell.angle_gamma   90.00
#
_symmetry.space_group_name_H-M   'P 1'
#
loop_
_entity.id
_entity.type
_entity.pdbx_description
1 polymer ?
#
loop_
_entity_poly.entity_id
_entity_poly.type
_entity_poly.pdbx_seq_one_letter_code
_entity_poly.pdbx_strand_id
1 'polypeptide(L)' 'MQDSASKRKLNQRKIRWIIREMEKGERSVYRIAKLQNVTSRWVRELYKRYTETGEYPYPNKPGRKPSPIS' A
#
# COMPACT_ATOMS: atom_id res chain seq x y z
N MET A 1 -6.67 -5.00 -24.46
CA MET A 1 -5.76 -4.15 -23.66
C MET A 1 -6.63 -3.13 -22.96
N GLN A 2 -6.67 -3.12 -21.62
CA GLN A 2 -7.53 -2.19 -20.87
C GLN A 2 -6.69 -1.00 -20.40
N ASP A 3 -7.03 0.14 -20.96
CA ASP A 3 -6.46 1.45 -20.72
C ASP A 3 -6.84 2.02 -19.34
N SER A 4 -5.82 2.52 -18.64
CA SER A 4 -5.73 3.88 -18.10
C SER A 4 -6.92 4.44 -17.28
N ALA A 5 -6.94 4.19 -15.97
CA ALA A 5 -7.54 5.10 -14.98
C ALA A 5 -6.96 4.89 -13.57
N SER A 6 -6.11 5.82 -13.14
CA SER A 6 -5.69 6.04 -11.75
C SER A 6 -4.86 4.92 -11.11
N LYS A 7 -3.53 5.09 -11.12
CA LYS A 7 -2.57 4.48 -10.18
C LYS A 7 -2.96 4.93 -8.76
N ARG A 8 -4.03 4.35 -8.19
CA ARG A 8 -4.66 4.77 -6.92
C ARG A 8 -3.64 4.60 -5.80
N LYS A 9 -2.97 5.71 -5.48
CA LYS A 9 -2.08 5.91 -4.32
C LYS A 9 -2.57 5.07 -3.15
N LEU A 10 -1.68 4.30 -2.50
CA LEU A 10 -2.08 3.56 -1.30
C LEU A 10 -2.72 4.53 -0.33
N ASN A 11 -3.93 4.19 0.12
CA ASN A 11 -4.59 4.88 1.20
C ASN A 11 -4.44 4.05 2.48
N GLN A 12 -4.78 4.67 3.61
CA GLN A 12 -4.67 4.04 4.92
C GLN A 12 -5.46 2.72 5.00
N ARG A 13 -6.65 2.66 4.37
CA ARG A 13 -7.49 1.44 4.33
C ARG A 13 -6.78 0.27 3.65
N LYS A 14 -6.11 0.51 2.53
CA LYS A 14 -5.33 -0.53 1.83
C LYS A 14 -4.18 -1.03 2.69
N ILE A 15 -3.46 -0.12 3.35
CA ILE A 15 -2.33 -0.48 4.23
C ILE A 15 -2.80 -1.35 5.40
N ARG A 16 -3.88 -0.96 6.06
CA ARG A 16 -4.48 -1.77 7.15
C ARG A 16 -4.87 -3.17 6.68
N TRP A 17 -5.51 -3.26 5.51
CA TRP A 17 -5.90 -4.56 4.96
C TRP A 17 -4.69 -5.43 4.62
N ILE A 18 -3.65 -4.85 4.02
CA ILE A 18 -2.40 -5.58 3.70
C ILE A 18 -1.76 -6.14 4.97
N ILE A 19 -1.58 -5.32 6.00
CA ILE A 19 -0.96 -5.74 7.26
C ILE A 19 -1.78 -6.86 7.92
N ARG A 20 -3.11 -6.72 7.99
CA ARG A 20 -3.98 -7.75 8.56
C ARG A 20 -3.86 -9.09 7.81
N GLU A 21 -3.80 -9.07 6.48
CA GLU A 21 -3.66 -10.33 5.71
C GLU A 21 -2.25 -10.92 5.81
N MET A 22 -1.22 -10.09 6.01
CA MET A 22 0.13 -10.56 6.33
C MET A 22 0.19 -11.22 7.71
N GLU A 23 -0.45 -10.64 8.73
CA GLU A 23 -0.52 -11.22 10.10
C GLU A 23 -1.27 -12.55 10.12
N LYS A 24 -2.34 -12.70 9.33
CA LYS A 24 -3.07 -13.98 9.22
C LYS A 24 -2.24 -15.11 8.61
N GLY A 25 -1.30 -14.80 7.70
CA GLY A 25 -0.47 -15.81 7.02
C GLY A 25 -1.18 -16.72 6.02
N GLU A 26 -2.50 -16.57 5.81
CA GLU A 26 -3.31 -17.43 4.93
C GLU A 26 -3.04 -17.23 3.43
N ARG A 27 -2.50 -16.07 3.05
CA ARG A 27 -2.26 -15.69 1.65
C ARG A 27 -0.78 -15.44 1.41
N SER A 28 -0.30 -15.89 0.25
CA SER A 28 1.05 -15.53 -0.18
C SER A 28 1.17 -14.02 -0.43
N VAL A 29 2.36 -13.48 -0.20
CA VAL A 29 2.69 -12.06 -0.47
C VAL A 29 2.33 -11.68 -1.91
N TYR A 30 2.57 -12.57 -2.87
CA TYR A 30 2.21 -12.36 -4.27
C TYR A 30 0.68 -12.20 -4.45
N ARG A 31 -0.12 -13.04 -3.79
CA ARG A 31 -1.58 -12.95 -3.88
C ARG A 31 -2.09 -11.63 -3.27
N ILE A 32 -1.56 -11.22 -2.12
CA ILE A 32 -1.88 -9.94 -1.48
C ILE A 32 -1.53 -8.77 -2.41
N ALA A 33 -0.33 -8.79 -2.99
CA ALA A 33 0.15 -7.76 -3.90
C ALA A 33 -0.74 -7.63 -5.16
N LYS A 34 -1.11 -8.77 -5.76
CA LYS A 34 -2.01 -8.82 -6.92
C LYS A 34 -3.41 -8.27 -6.61
N LEU A 35 -3.99 -8.63 -5.45
CA LEU A 35 -5.31 -8.14 -5.02
C LEU A 35 -5.34 -6.63 -4.78
N GLN A 36 -4.25 -6.07 -4.26
CA GLN A 36 -4.15 -4.64 -3.95
C GLN A 36 -3.59 -3.80 -5.11
N ASN A 37 -3.18 -4.45 -6.20
CA ASN A 37 -2.50 -3.85 -7.34
C ASN A 37 -1.24 -3.08 -6.92
N VAL A 38 -0.38 -3.73 -6.14
CA VAL A 38 0.90 -3.21 -5.64
C VAL A 38 2.02 -4.23 -5.91
N THR A 39 3.27 -3.84 -5.71
CA THR A 39 4.39 -4.79 -5.85
C THR A 39 4.55 -5.64 -4.58
N SER A 40 4.99 -6.89 -4.74
CA SER A 40 5.29 -7.77 -3.60
C SER A 40 6.40 -7.21 -2.69
N ARG A 41 7.34 -6.44 -3.26
CA ARG A 41 8.36 -5.72 -2.49
C ARG A 41 7.71 -4.71 -1.55
N TRP A 42 6.75 -3.93 -2.05
CA TRP A 42 6.06 -2.94 -1.24
C TRP A 42 5.26 -3.56 -0.09
N VAL A 43 4.61 -4.71 -0.32
CA VAL A 43 3.92 -5.46 0.74
C VAL A 43 4.90 -5.86 1.85
N ARG A 44 6.07 -6.41 1.50
CA ARG A 44 7.10 -6.79 2.48
C ARG A 44 7.62 -5.58 3.25
N GLU A 45 7.83 -4.46 2.56
CA GLU A 45 8.31 -3.23 3.18
C GLU A 45 7.28 -2.65 4.17
N LEU A 46 6.00 -2.62 3.80
CA LEU A 46 4.92 -2.19 4.71
C LEU A 46 4.88 -3.06 5.96
N TYR A 47 4.94 -4.38 5.79
CA TYR A 47 4.90 -5.31 6.91
C TYR A 47 6.13 -5.18 7.80
N LYS A 48 7.33 -5.08 7.21
CA LYS A 48 8.59 -4.86 7.94
C LYS A 48 8.51 -3.59 8.81
N ARG A 49 8.09 -2.45 8.23
CA ARG A 49 7.95 -1.19 8.99
C ARG A 49 6.98 -1.34 10.15
N TYR A 50 5.82 -1.97 9.91
CA TYR A 50 4.84 -2.21 10.96
C TYR A 50 5.38 -3.11 12.09
N THR A 51 6.12 -4.18 11.76
CA THR A 51 6.71 -5.05 12.78
C THR A 51 7.83 -4.39 13.56
N GLU A 52 8.56 -3.44 12.94
CA GLU A 52 9.65 -2.70 13.59
C GLU A 52 9.15 -1.58 14.49
N THR A 53 8.07 -0.87 14.10
CA THR A 53 7.58 0.31 14.84
C THR A 53 6.30 0.07 15.64
N GLY A 54 5.56 -1.00 15.36
CA GLY A 54 4.19 -1.21 15.87
C GLY A 54 3.14 -0.29 15.25
N GLU A 55 3.53 0.59 14.32
CA GLU A 55 2.67 1.60 13.72
C GLU A 55 2.36 1.31 12.25
N TYR A 56 1.17 1.68 11.81
CA TYR A 56 0.80 1.56 10.40
C TYR A 56 1.55 2.60 9.55
N PRO A 57 2.34 2.20 8.53
CA PRO A 57 3.18 3.10 7.74
C PRO A 57 2.36 3.89 6.70
N TYR A 58 1.54 4.83 7.18
CA TYR A 58 0.70 5.65 6.32
C TYR A 58 1.51 6.67 5.51
N PRO A 59 1.09 7.00 4.27
CA PRO A 59 1.76 8.04 3.49
C PRO A 59 1.53 9.39 4.13
N ASN A 60 2.60 10.16 4.29
CA ASN A 60 2.52 11.54 4.73
C ASN A 60 1.84 12.43 3.68
N LYS A 61 1.33 13.57 4.15
CA LYS A 61 0.86 14.65 3.28
C LYS A 61 2.01 15.03 2.32
N PRO A 62 1.78 15.12 1.00
CA PRO A 62 2.80 15.58 0.08
C PRO A 62 3.32 16.95 0.50
N GLY A 63 4.64 17.11 0.58
CA GLY A 63 5.25 18.40 0.93
C GLY A 63 5.10 19.45 -0.18
N ARG A 64 5.08 19.02 -1.45
CA ARG A 64 4.85 19.89 -2.60
C ARG A 64 3.37 20.29 -2.65
N LYS A 65 3.09 21.60 -2.59
CA LYS A 65 1.75 22.16 -2.85
C LYS A 65 1.32 21.81 -4.29
N PRO A 66 0.05 21.46 -4.51
CA PRO A 66 -0.45 21.20 -5.86
C PRO A 66 -0.30 22.48 -6.70
N SER A 67 0.12 22.32 -7.96
CA SER A 67 0.04 23.41 -8.93
C SER A 67 -1.43 23.76 -9.16
N PRO A 68 -1.78 25.05 -9.30
CA PRO A 68 -3.12 25.42 -9.73
C PRO A 68 -3.41 24.78 -11.09
N ILE A 69 -4.64 24.27 -11.24
CA ILE A 69 -5.17 23.84 -12.52
C ILE A 69 -5.59 25.13 -13.22
N SER A 70 -5.01 25.42 -14.38
CA SER A 70 -5.42 26.55 -15.23
C SER A 70 -6.51 26.12 -16.20
#